data_AF-A0AAQ3Q4S4-F1
#
_entry.id   AF-A0AAQ3Q4S4-F1
#
_cell.length_a   1.000
_cell.length_b   1.000
_cell.length_c   1.000
_cell.angle_alpha   90.00
_cell.angle_beta   90.00
_cell.angle_gamma   90.00
#
_symmetry.space_group_name_H-M   'P 1'
#
loop_
_entity.id
_entity.type
_entity.pdbx_description
1 polymer ?
#
loop_
_entity_poly.entity_id
_entity_poly.type
_entity_poly.pdbx_seq_one_letter_code
_entity_poly.pdbx_strand_id
1 'polypeptide(L)' 'MAVNDDCKQNFLELKAKRTYRFIICKIDKKLKQVVVQKLGEPSLGYDDFTFSLPSEL' A
#
# COMPACT_ATOMS: atom_id res chain seq x y z
N MET A 1 8.85 14.72 5.56
CA MET A 1 7.75 13.78 5.27
C MET A 1 8.10 12.48 5.97
N ALA A 2 7.27 12.02 6.90
CA ALA A 2 7.51 10.78 7.65
C ALA A 2 6.79 9.60 6.97
N VAL A 3 7.25 8.37 7.21
CA VAL A 3 6.57 7.15 6.78
C VAL A 3 6.01 6.50 8.03
N ASN A 4 4.71 6.21 8.04
CA ASN A 4 4.06 5.52 9.14
C ASN A 4 4.68 4.12 9.32
N ASP A 5 4.90 3.68 10.55
CA ASP A 5 5.55 2.39 10.82
C ASP A 5 4.74 1.19 10.29
N ASP A 6 3.42 1.33 10.17
CA ASP A 6 2.55 0.33 9.55
C ASP A 6 2.91 0.09 8.08
N CYS A 7 3.33 1.12 7.33
CA CYS A 7 3.86 0.93 5.97
C CYS A 7 5.10 0.04 5.96
N LYS A 8 6.00 0.22 6.93
CA LYS A 8 7.25 -0.56 7.03
C LYS A 8 6.93 -2.01 7.40
N GLN A 9 6.04 -2.20 8.37
CA GLN A 9 5.63 -3.52 8.83
C GLN A 9 4.97 -4.31 7.70
N ASN A 10 3.97 -3.74 7.03
CA ASN A 10 3.28 -4.40 5.90
C ASN A 10 4.24 -4.71 4.74
N PHE A 11 5.20 -3.82 4.46
CA PHE A 11 6.23 -4.08 3.45
C PHE A 11 7.14 -5.25 3.84
N LEU A 12 7.55 -5.35 5.11
CA LEU A 12 8.34 -6.47 5.60
C LEU A 12 7.57 -7.79 5.50
N GLU A 13 6.27 -7.79 5.80
CA GLU A 13 5.43 -8.98 5.64
C GLU A 13 5.27 -9.39 4.17
N LEU A 14 5.02 -8.43 3.27
CA LEU A 14 5.01 -8.67 1.83
C LEU A 14 6.35 -9.29 1.38
N LYS A 15 7.47 -8.69 1.77
CA LYS A 15 8.81 -9.12 1.33
C LYS A 15 9.19 -10.49 1.88
N ALA A 16 8.93 -10.76 3.16
CA ALA A 16 9.39 -11.97 3.83
C ALA A 16 8.44 -13.15 3.61
N LYS A 17 7.12 -12.92 3.64
CA LYS A 17 6.11 -13.97 3.67
C LYS A 17 5.23 -14.01 2.42
N ARG A 18 5.34 -13.03 1.51
CA ARG A 18 4.46 -12.87 0.35
C ARG A 18 2.98 -12.76 0.74
N THR A 19 2.70 -12.13 1.89
CA THR A 19 1.34 -11.95 2.43
C THR A 19 0.46 -11.02 1.59
N TYR A 20 1.08 -10.14 0.81
CA TYR A 20 0.38 -9.17 -0.04
C TYR A 20 0.94 -9.23 -1.46
N ARG A 21 0.08 -9.09 -2.47
CA ARG A 21 0.51 -8.94 -3.87
C ARG A 21 1.04 -7.53 -4.14
N PHE A 22 0.38 -6.53 -3.57
CA PHE A 22 0.74 -5.12 -3.69
C PHE A 22 0.33 -4.35 -2.43
N ILE A 23 0.95 -3.19 -2.22
CA ILE A 23 0.60 -2.26 -1.16
C ILE A 23 0.45 -0.88 -1.81
N ILE A 24 -0.70 -0.24 -1.61
CA ILE A 24 -0.95 1.12 -2.08
C ILE A 24 -0.76 2.06 -0.90
N CYS A 25 0.14 3.02 -1.07
CA CYS A 25 0.45 4.04 -0.08
C CYS A 25 -0.03 5.41 -0.57
N LYS A 26 -0.46 6.26 0.36
CA LYS A 26 -0.83 7.65 0.06
C LYS A 26 -0.15 8.60 1.04
N ILE A 27 0.04 9.85 0.61
CA ILE A 27 0.50 10.92 1.50
C ILE A 27 -0.73 11.53 2.16
N ASP A 28 -0.84 11.38 3.48
CA ASP A 28 -1.82 12.10 4.26
C ASP A 28 -1.32 13.52 4.52
N LYS A 29 -1.98 14.52 3.91
CA LYS A 29 -1.59 15.93 4.02
C LYS A 29 -1.81 16.52 5.42
N LYS A 30 -2.77 15.98 6.19
CA LYS A 30 -3.07 16.45 7.55
C LYS A 30 -1.98 16.00 8.52
N LEU A 31 -1.60 14.74 8.41
CA LEU A 31 -0.57 14.10 9.23
C LEU A 31 0.86 14.34 8.69
N LYS A 32 0.99 14.86 7.46
CA LYS A 32 2.26 15.04 6.74
C LYS A 32 3.10 13.76 6.67
N GLN A 33 2.42 12.62 6.53
CA GLN A 33 3.01 11.30 6.58
C GLN A 33 2.49 10.38 5.46
N VAL A 34 3.32 9.43 5.04
CA VAL A 34 2.91 8.33 4.15
C VAL A 34 2.19 7.27 4.98
N VAL A 35 0.98 6.89 4.55
CA VAL A 35 0.15 5.86 5.19
C VAL A 35 -0.26 4.80 4.18
N VAL A 36 -0.55 3.59 4.68
CA VAL A 36 -1.16 2.54 3.86
C VAL A 36 -2.59 2.96 3.53
N GLN A 37 -2.94 2.87 2.25
CA GLN A 37 -4.31 3.05 1.75
C GLN A 37 -4.99 1.70 1.53
N LYS A 38 -4.28 0.73 0.92
CA LYS A 38 -4.84 -0.59 0.62
C LYS A 38 -3.74 -1.66 0.63
N LEU A 39 -4.09 -2.83 1.14
CA LEU A 39 -3.30 -4.06 1.04
C LEU A 39 -3.97 -4.96 0.02
N GLY A 40 -3.23 -5.38 -1.00
CA GLY A 40 -3.71 -6.32 -2.00
C GLY A 40 -3.42 -7.76 -1.56
N GLU A 41 -4.44 -8.59 -1.45
CA GLU A 41 -4.27 -10.01 -1.12
C GLU A 41 -3.46 -10.76 -2.19
N PRO A 42 -2.82 -11.91 -1.85
CA PRO A 42 -2.01 -12.67 -2.80
C PRO A 42 -2.77 -13.18 -4.03
N SER A 43 -4.10 -13.32 -3.93
CA SER A 43 -5.01 -13.75 -4.99
C SER A 43 -5.32 -12.66 -6.02
N LEU A 44 -5.06 -11.39 -5.69
CA LEU A 44 -5.38 -10.25 -6.56
C LEU A 44 -4.37 -10.11 -7.69
N GLY A 45 -4.85 -9.63 -8.84
CA GLY A 45 -4.09 -9.46 -10.06
C GLY A 45 -3.64 -8.02 -10.31
N TYR A 46 -3.16 -7.79 -11.53
CA TYR A 46 -2.77 -6.46 -12.01
C TYR A 46 -3.98 -5.55 -12.19
N ASP A 47 -5.09 -6.06 -12.73
CA ASP A 47 -6.32 -5.27 -12.90
C ASP A 47 -6.86 -4.76 -11.55
N ASP A 48 -6.87 -5.61 -10.51
CA ASP A 48 -7.26 -5.22 -9.16
C ASP A 48 -6.38 -4.09 -8.59
N PHE A 49 -5.07 -4.16 -8.87
CA PHE A 49 -4.15 -3.09 -8.51
C PHE A 49 -4.51 -1.79 -9.21
N THR A 50 -4.69 -1.83 -10.54
CA THR A 50 -5.02 -0.63 -11.32
C THR A 50 -6.36 -0.02 -10.93
N PHE A 51 -7.37 -0.84 -10.63
CA PHE A 51 -8.68 -0.38 -10.17
C PHE A 51 -8.63 0.25 -8.77
N SER A 52 -7.60 -0.08 -8.00
CA SER A 52 -7.39 0.47 -6.66
C SER A 52 -6.63 1.78 -6.66
N LEU A 53 -6.05 2.18 -7.80
CA LEU A 53 -5.43 3.48 -7.97
C LEU A 53 -6.52 4.54 -8.22
N PRO A 54 -6.36 5.77 -7.72
CA PRO A 54 -7.25 6.86 -8.08
C PRO A 54 -7.22 7.06 -9.59
N SER A 55 -8.39 7.17 -10.21
CA SER A 55 -8.58 7.31 -11.66
C SER A 55 -8.16 8.66 -12.24
N GLU A 56 -7.48 9.49 -11.46
CA GLU A 56 -7.18 10.88 -11.78
C GLU A 56 -5.67 11.09 -11.66
N LEU A 57 -5.02 11.28 -12.81
CA LEU A 57 -3.71 11.90 -12.95
C LEU A 57 -3.94 13.37 -13.31
#